data_AF-A0A969KPF4-F1
#
_entry.id   AF-A0A969KPF4-F1
#
_cell.length_a   1.000
_cell.length_b   1.000
_cell.length_c   1.000
_cell.angle_alpha   90.00
_cell.angle_beta   90.00
_cell.angle_gamma   90.00
#
_symmetry.space_group_name_H-M   'P 1'
#
loop_
_entity.id
_entity.type
_entity.pdbx_description
1 polymer ?
#
loop_
_entity_poly.entity_id
_entity_poly.type
_entity_poly.pdbx_seq_one_letter_code
_entity_poly.pdbx_strand_id
1 'polypeptide(L)'
;MTRTLARTTNAPVAIRDVDVGELDLSEIRRWDAGIRLGSGWAGLQVPTLEEVLAMLSKSPDRQLYLEPKAVELAALKERVQRFRVDQQVLFVHASQEALVEIRTLFGNRPTMTWLSGDVEQIGSGFERLAVTDFQGISQLQVHLHVRAERPAIDYLFSAEQIQAMQARLARVGVDLQLRPFAMDAASLRRLLDLGVRWFVSDSPRRFSETLRAAKELPHV
;
A
#
# COMPACT_ATOMS: atom_id res chain seq x y z
N MET A 1 -4.16 13.08 10.21
CA MET A 1 -2.81 12.61 9.82
C MET A 1 -1.81 13.65 10.27
N THR A 2 -0.76 13.25 10.98
CA THR A 2 0.34 14.16 11.35
C THR A 2 1.13 14.51 10.09
N ARG A 3 1.17 15.79 9.71
CA ARG A 3 1.83 16.29 8.49
C ARG A 3 3.18 16.93 8.82
N THR A 4 3.93 16.36 9.76
CA THR A 4 5.12 16.99 10.34
C THR A 4 6.37 16.15 10.11
N LEU A 5 7.55 16.77 10.28
CA LEU A 5 8.86 16.14 10.06
C LEU A 5 9.36 15.32 11.26
N ALA A 6 8.74 15.47 12.44
CA ALA A 6 9.22 14.95 13.72
C ALA A 6 9.50 13.45 13.76
N ARG A 7 8.64 12.65 13.11
CA ARG A 7 8.72 11.18 13.20
C ARG A 7 9.84 10.59 12.36
N THR A 8 10.11 11.17 11.18
CA THR A 8 10.94 10.53 10.15
C THR A 8 12.18 11.32 9.78
N THR A 9 12.44 12.47 10.40
CA THR A 9 13.65 13.25 10.17
C THR A 9 14.35 13.65 11.47
N ASN A 10 15.53 14.25 11.36
CA ASN A 10 16.21 14.94 12.47
C ASN A 10 15.89 16.44 12.57
N ALA A 11 14.79 16.91 11.98
CA ALA A 11 14.38 18.31 12.08
C ALA A 11 14.37 18.80 13.55
N PRO A 12 14.90 20.01 13.83
CA PRO A 12 14.98 20.54 15.19
C PRO A 12 13.59 20.84 15.77
N VAL A 13 13.52 20.94 17.10
CA VAL A 13 12.25 21.19 17.84
C VAL A 13 11.48 22.40 17.30
N ALA A 14 12.18 23.45 16.86
CA ALA A 14 11.56 24.66 16.33
C ALA A 14 10.72 24.44 15.05
N ILE A 15 11.03 23.41 14.24
CA ILE A 15 10.38 23.20 12.94
C ILE A 15 9.73 21.81 12.80
N ARG A 16 10.13 20.84 13.63
CA ARG A 16 9.74 19.43 13.44
C ARG A 16 8.23 19.18 13.52
N ASP A 17 7.50 20.07 14.19
CA ASP A 17 6.06 19.99 14.45
C ASP A 17 5.25 20.95 13.55
N VAL A 18 5.90 21.74 12.69
CA VAL A 18 5.25 22.57 11.66
C VAL A 18 4.71 21.67 10.55
N ASP A 19 3.58 22.06 9.94
CA ASP A 19 3.04 21.35 8.78
C ASP A 19 4.03 21.46 7.61
N VAL A 20 4.40 20.32 7.03
CA VAL A 20 5.36 20.24 5.93
C VAL A 20 4.91 21.05 4.71
N GLY A 21 3.60 21.28 4.53
CA GLY A 21 3.06 22.12 3.47
C GLY A 21 3.34 23.62 3.65
N GLU A 22 3.76 24.05 4.84
CA GLU A 22 4.12 25.43 5.16
C GLU A 22 5.63 25.69 5.01
N LEU A 23 6.42 24.65 4.72
CA LEU A 23 7.87 24.73 4.63
C LEU A 23 8.35 24.74 3.18
N ASP A 24 9.40 25.52 2.93
CA ASP A 24 10.08 25.48 1.64
C ASP A 24 10.83 24.16 1.45
N LEU A 25 10.85 23.66 0.21
CA LEU A 25 11.60 22.44 -0.13
C LEU A 25 13.09 22.54 0.25
N SER A 26 13.68 23.73 0.10
CA SER A 26 15.08 23.97 0.46
C SER A 26 15.34 23.84 1.96
N GLU A 27 14.32 24.06 2.80
CA GLU A 27 14.39 23.85 4.24
C GLU A 27 14.17 22.39 4.59
N ILE A 28 13.15 21.75 4.00
CA ILE A 28 12.85 20.32 4.19
C ILE A 28 14.09 19.45 3.90
N ARG A 29 14.81 19.73 2.81
CA ARG A 29 15.99 18.96 2.38
C ARG A 29 17.23 19.14 3.25
N ARG A 30 17.24 20.08 4.21
CA ARG A 30 18.34 20.22 5.18
C ARG A 30 18.35 19.11 6.22
N TRP A 31 17.19 18.46 6.42
CA TRP A 31 17.01 17.50 7.49
C TRP A 31 17.16 16.07 6.99
N ASP A 32 17.87 15.27 7.77
CA ASP A 32 18.19 13.88 7.50
C ASP A 32 16.97 12.99 7.77
N ALA A 33 16.46 12.36 6.73
CA ALA A 33 15.32 11.45 6.74
C ALA A 33 15.70 9.98 7.02
N GLY A 34 17.00 9.65 7.06
CA GLY A 34 17.50 8.30 7.24
C GLY A 34 18.03 8.02 8.64
N ILE A 35 18.58 9.00 9.35
CA ILE A 35 19.18 8.79 10.69
C ILE A 35 18.21 8.18 11.72
N ARG A 36 16.91 8.45 11.59
CA ARG A 36 15.86 7.84 12.44
C ARG A 36 15.67 6.34 12.20
N LEU A 37 16.08 5.83 11.05
CA LEU A 37 16.07 4.40 10.70
C LEU A 37 17.32 3.67 11.19
N GLY A 38 18.42 4.40 11.41
CA GLY A 38 19.69 3.88 11.92
C GLY A 38 20.90 4.63 11.34
N SER A 39 22.04 4.54 12.02
CA SER A 39 23.27 5.25 11.62
C SER A 39 23.77 4.89 10.21
N GLY A 40 23.51 3.66 9.74
CA GLY A 40 23.84 3.22 8.37
C GLY A 40 23.06 3.93 7.27
N TRP A 41 22.03 4.70 7.61
CA TRP A 41 21.18 5.46 6.69
C TRP A 41 21.37 6.98 6.85
N ALA A 42 22.36 7.42 7.61
CA ALA A 42 22.61 8.85 7.81
C ALA A 42 22.92 9.56 6.48
N GLY A 43 22.49 10.82 6.37
CA GLY A 43 22.69 11.70 5.23
C GLY A 43 21.61 11.61 4.14
N LEU A 44 20.57 10.77 4.31
CA LEU A 44 19.49 10.70 3.33
C LEU A 44 18.58 11.93 3.41
N GLN A 45 18.28 12.52 2.26
CA GLN A 45 17.34 13.64 2.15
C GLN A 45 15.92 13.14 1.91
N VAL A 46 14.94 13.98 2.23
CA VAL A 46 13.55 13.78 1.77
C VAL A 46 13.51 13.87 0.24
N PRO A 47 13.10 12.81 -0.48
CA PRO A 47 13.02 12.85 -1.93
C PRO A 47 11.84 13.68 -2.40
N THR A 48 12.01 14.35 -3.53
CA THR A 48 10.89 14.92 -4.29
C THR A 48 10.16 13.83 -5.06
N LEU A 49 8.89 14.06 -5.37
CA LEU A 49 8.14 13.15 -6.25
C LEU A 49 8.82 13.04 -7.62
N GLU A 50 9.35 14.13 -8.15
CA GLU A 50 9.98 14.17 -9.48
C GLU A 50 11.27 13.31 -9.54
N GLU A 51 12.07 13.28 -8.46
CA GLU A 51 13.20 12.34 -8.34
C GLU A 51 12.73 10.88 -8.36
N VAL A 52 11.64 10.56 -7.65
CA VAL A 52 11.06 9.22 -7.63
C VAL A 52 10.50 8.82 -9.00
N LEU A 53 9.77 9.72 -9.68
CA LEU A 53 9.25 9.47 -11.03
C LEU A 53 10.36 9.33 -12.06
N ALA A 54 11.46 10.10 -11.94
CA ALA A 54 12.64 9.95 -12.78
C ALA A 54 13.29 8.57 -12.59
N MET A 55 13.39 8.07 -11.36
CA MET A 55 13.88 6.71 -11.10
C MET A 55 12.95 5.65 -11.68
N LEU A 56 11.64 5.81 -11.51
CA LEU A 56 10.62 4.89 -12.02
C LEU A 56 10.66 4.82 -13.56
N SER A 57 10.83 5.95 -14.24
CA SER A 57 10.92 6.01 -15.72
C SER A 57 12.06 5.18 -16.31
N LYS A 58 13.10 4.89 -15.52
CA LYS A 58 14.25 4.08 -15.92
C LYS A 58 14.10 2.59 -15.58
N SER A 59 12.98 2.20 -14.97
CA SER A 59 12.76 0.85 -14.43
C SER A 59 11.37 0.32 -14.83
N PRO A 60 11.14 -0.03 -16.11
CA PRO A 60 9.81 -0.37 -16.64
C PRO A 60 9.13 -1.55 -15.94
N ASP A 61 9.90 -2.44 -15.29
CA ASP A 61 9.39 -3.59 -14.54
C ASP A 61 8.92 -3.23 -13.12
N ARG A 62 9.05 -1.96 -12.71
CA ARG A 62 8.65 -1.49 -11.38
C ARG A 62 7.34 -0.73 -11.46
N GLN A 63 6.54 -0.88 -10.42
CA GLN A 63 5.33 -0.10 -10.21
C GLN A 63 5.45 0.70 -8.91
N LEU A 64 4.71 1.81 -8.84
CA LEU A 64 4.64 2.70 -7.70
C LEU A 64 3.21 2.71 -7.15
N TYR A 65 3.07 2.31 -5.89
CA TYR A 65 1.90 2.61 -5.08
C TYR A 65 2.02 4.07 -4.63
N LEU A 66 1.22 4.95 -5.21
CA LEU A 66 1.24 6.38 -4.91
C LEU A 66 -0.01 6.74 -4.12
N GLU A 67 0.17 7.22 -2.89
CA GLU A 67 -0.92 7.71 -2.04
C GLU A 67 -0.90 9.24 -1.99
N PRO A 68 -1.68 9.95 -2.83
CA PRO A 68 -1.78 11.40 -2.75
C PRO A 68 -2.27 11.82 -1.37
N LYS A 69 -1.59 12.80 -0.77
CA LYS A 69 -2.00 13.45 0.47
C LYS A 69 -2.63 14.80 0.14
N ALA A 70 -2.14 15.89 0.74
CA ALA A 70 -2.58 17.23 0.40
C ALA A 70 -1.92 17.73 -0.89
N VAL A 71 -2.36 17.22 -2.05
CA VAL A 71 -1.83 17.60 -3.37
C VAL A 71 -2.96 17.85 -4.36
N GLU A 72 -2.78 18.84 -5.23
CA GLU A 72 -3.68 19.10 -6.35
C GLU A 72 -3.54 18.00 -7.41
N LEU A 73 -4.60 17.21 -7.62
CA LEU A 73 -4.57 16.04 -8.50
C LEU A 73 -4.23 16.40 -9.95
N ALA A 74 -4.68 17.57 -10.45
CA ALA A 74 -4.33 18.06 -11.78
C ALA A 74 -2.82 18.29 -11.94
N ALA A 75 -2.19 18.92 -10.94
CA ALA A 75 -0.75 19.17 -10.93
C ALA A 75 0.05 17.86 -10.76
N LEU A 76 -0.50 16.87 -10.05
CA LEU A 76 0.06 15.53 -9.98
C LEU A 76 -0.01 14.82 -11.34
N LYS A 77 -1.14 14.93 -12.03
CA LYS A 77 -1.33 14.33 -13.37
C LYS A 77 -0.31 14.84 -14.37
N GLU A 78 -0.11 16.15 -14.43
CA GLU A 78 0.89 16.75 -15.31
C GLU A 78 2.30 16.17 -15.06
N ARG A 79 2.69 16.04 -13.78
CA ARG A 79 3.99 15.46 -13.40
C ARG A 79 4.11 14.00 -13.84
N VAL A 80 3.13 13.15 -13.51
CA VAL A 80 3.15 11.73 -13.91
C VAL A 80 3.25 11.58 -15.44
N GLN A 81 2.50 12.41 -16.18
CA GLN A 81 2.53 12.41 -17.65
C GLN A 81 3.87 12.89 -18.21
N ARG A 82 4.46 13.93 -17.62
CA ARG A 82 5.78 14.46 -18.01
C ARG A 82 6.87 13.39 -17.97
N PHE A 83 6.84 12.53 -16.96
CA PHE A 83 7.79 11.41 -16.83
C PHE A 83 7.37 10.15 -17.60
N ARG A 84 6.18 10.12 -18.23
CA ARG A 84 5.63 8.98 -18.98
C ARG A 84 5.59 7.68 -18.17
N VAL A 85 5.24 7.80 -16.88
CA VAL A 85 5.17 6.67 -15.94
C VAL A 85 3.74 6.33 -15.54
N ASP A 86 2.75 6.85 -16.26
CA ASP A 86 1.33 6.65 -15.99
C ASP A 86 0.94 5.17 -15.87
N GLN A 87 1.50 4.29 -16.71
CA GLN A 87 1.24 2.84 -16.67
C GLN A 87 1.88 2.12 -15.47
N GLN A 88 2.79 2.78 -14.77
CA GLN A 88 3.50 2.23 -13.62
C GLN A 88 2.91 2.68 -12.28
N VAL A 89 1.87 3.51 -12.28
CA VAL A 89 1.28 4.05 -11.04
C VAL A 89 -0.04 3.36 -10.71
N LEU A 90 -0.12 2.85 -9.49
CA LEU A 90 -1.35 2.44 -8.83
C LEU A 90 -1.63 3.46 -7.72
N PHE A 91 -2.82 4.07 -7.76
CA PHE A 91 -3.19 5.09 -6.78
C PHE A 91 -3.82 4.49 -5.54
N VAL A 92 -3.41 4.97 -4.37
CA VAL A 92 -3.89 4.49 -3.08
C VAL A 92 -4.60 5.61 -2.36
N HIS A 93 -5.75 5.32 -1.74
CA HIS A 93 -6.40 6.28 -0.85
C HIS A 93 -7.40 5.59 0.10
N ALA A 94 -7.58 6.15 1.29
CA ALA A 94 -8.51 5.61 2.30
C ALA A 94 -9.99 5.91 1.98
N SER A 95 -10.27 7.01 1.29
CA SER A 95 -11.63 7.40 0.85
C SER A 95 -11.91 6.89 -0.56
N GLN A 96 -13.07 6.26 -0.72
CA GLN A 96 -13.57 5.78 -2.01
C GLN A 96 -13.90 6.94 -2.95
N GLU A 97 -14.44 8.04 -2.43
CA GLU A 97 -14.78 9.23 -3.20
C GLU A 97 -13.53 9.80 -3.89
N ALA A 98 -12.42 9.91 -3.16
CA ALA A 98 -11.14 10.33 -3.74
C ALA A 98 -10.63 9.37 -4.81
N LEU A 99 -10.86 8.05 -4.68
CA LEU A 99 -10.49 7.09 -5.72
C LEU A 99 -11.35 7.24 -6.98
N VAL A 100 -12.64 7.56 -6.83
CA VAL A 100 -13.52 7.91 -7.96
C VAL A 100 -13.05 9.17 -8.66
N GLU A 101 -12.67 10.21 -7.92
CA GLU A 101 -12.10 11.43 -8.48
C GLU A 101 -10.79 11.15 -9.22
N ILE A 102 -9.87 10.39 -8.60
CA ILE A 102 -8.62 9.97 -9.23
C ILE A 102 -8.88 9.21 -10.53
N ARG A 103 -9.82 8.26 -10.56
CA ARG A 103 -10.17 7.54 -11.80
C ARG A 103 -10.81 8.45 -12.85
N THR A 104 -11.58 9.45 -12.43
CA THR A 104 -12.14 10.44 -13.36
C THR A 104 -11.01 11.24 -14.03
N LEU A 105 -9.99 11.64 -13.26
CA LEU A 105 -8.89 12.45 -13.78
C LEU A 105 -7.82 11.63 -14.53
N PHE A 106 -7.49 10.44 -14.04
CA PHE A 106 -6.41 9.60 -14.57
C PHE A 106 -6.90 8.46 -15.48
N GLY A 107 -8.22 8.29 -15.64
CA GLY A 107 -8.84 7.22 -16.41
C GLY A 107 -8.87 5.88 -15.65
N ASN A 108 -8.85 4.77 -16.37
CA ASN A 108 -8.89 3.41 -15.80
C ASN A 108 -7.55 2.98 -15.17
N ARG A 109 -6.84 3.88 -14.48
CA ARG A 109 -5.66 3.49 -13.70
C ARG A 109 -6.04 2.60 -12.54
N PRO A 110 -5.17 1.64 -12.17
CA PRO A 110 -5.36 0.86 -10.96
C PRO A 110 -5.46 1.77 -9.74
N THR A 111 -6.42 1.46 -8.88
CA THR A 111 -6.68 2.13 -7.61
C THR A 111 -6.85 1.12 -6.50
N MET A 112 -6.43 1.48 -5.30
CA MET A 112 -6.54 0.61 -4.13
C MET A 112 -6.99 1.38 -2.89
N THR A 113 -7.87 0.74 -2.13
CA THR A 113 -8.13 1.08 -0.73
C THR A 113 -7.82 -0.12 0.17
N TRP A 114 -7.83 0.07 1.48
CA TRP A 114 -7.55 -0.98 2.44
C TRP A 114 -8.57 -1.02 3.57
N LEU A 115 -8.79 -2.22 4.10
CA LEU A 115 -9.57 -2.47 5.30
C LEU A 115 -8.64 -3.01 6.40
N SER A 116 -8.75 -2.39 7.56
CA SER A 116 -7.94 -2.72 8.73
C SER A 116 -8.78 -2.70 10.00
N GLY A 117 -8.33 -3.41 11.02
CA GLY A 117 -9.04 -3.53 12.28
C GLY A 117 -9.30 -4.98 12.63
N ASP A 118 -10.25 -5.21 13.52
CA ASP A 118 -10.79 -6.54 13.79
C ASP A 118 -11.71 -7.03 12.65
N VAL A 119 -12.24 -8.25 12.82
CA VAL A 119 -13.11 -8.90 11.83
C VAL A 119 -14.39 -8.10 11.59
N GLU A 120 -14.96 -7.48 12.62
CA GLU A 120 -16.20 -6.70 12.50
C GLU A 120 -15.96 -5.39 11.76
N GLN A 121 -14.86 -4.70 12.07
CA GLN A 121 -14.46 -3.45 11.42
C GLN A 121 -14.18 -3.68 9.93
N ILE A 122 -13.43 -4.74 9.60
CA ILE A 122 -13.15 -5.12 8.21
C ILE A 122 -14.44 -5.54 7.51
N GLY A 123 -15.27 -6.40 8.12
CA GLY A 123 -16.54 -6.83 7.53
C GLY A 123 -17.49 -5.67 7.26
N SER A 124 -17.64 -4.76 8.22
CA SER A 124 -18.46 -3.55 8.07
C SER A 124 -17.91 -2.63 6.97
N GLY A 125 -16.59 -2.48 6.88
CA GLY A 125 -15.95 -1.72 5.80
C GLY A 125 -16.17 -2.35 4.43
N PHE A 126 -16.09 -3.67 4.35
CA PHE A 126 -16.36 -4.42 3.13
C PHE A 126 -17.81 -4.21 2.66
N GLU A 127 -18.79 -4.35 3.56
CA GLU A 127 -20.20 -4.15 3.21
C GLU A 127 -20.49 -2.70 2.80
N ARG A 128 -19.87 -1.70 3.45
CA ARG A 128 -20.00 -0.31 3.02
C ARG A 128 -19.51 -0.08 1.59
N LEU A 129 -18.36 -0.63 1.22
CA LEU A 129 -17.83 -0.53 -0.14
C LEU A 129 -18.70 -1.31 -1.15
N ALA A 130 -19.29 -2.42 -0.71
CA ALA A 130 -20.14 -3.25 -1.56
C ALA A 130 -21.50 -2.62 -1.89
N VAL A 131 -22.01 -1.67 -1.08
CA VAL A 131 -23.23 -0.90 -1.40
C VAL A 131 -23.10 -0.16 -2.73
N THR A 132 -21.88 0.25 -3.10
CA THR A 132 -21.58 0.97 -4.35
C THR A 132 -20.84 0.08 -5.35
N ASP A 133 -20.92 -1.25 -5.23
CA ASP A 133 -20.19 -2.21 -6.05
C ASP A 133 -18.69 -1.90 -6.16
N PHE A 134 -18.10 -1.38 -5.07
CA PHE A 134 -16.69 -1.01 -5.02
C PHE A 134 -16.29 0.03 -6.08
N GLN A 135 -17.22 0.92 -6.45
CA GLN A 135 -16.97 1.99 -7.43
C GLN A 135 -15.65 2.71 -7.16
N GLY A 136 -14.87 2.93 -8.20
CA GLY A 136 -13.61 3.65 -8.08
C GLY A 136 -12.43 2.79 -7.63
N ILE A 137 -12.63 1.52 -7.25
CA ILE A 137 -11.59 0.62 -6.73
C ILE A 137 -11.27 -0.44 -7.78
N SER A 138 -9.99 -0.75 -8.00
CA SER A 138 -9.58 -1.94 -8.78
C SER A 138 -8.97 -3.03 -7.90
N GLN A 139 -8.52 -2.67 -6.69
CA GLN A 139 -7.89 -3.59 -5.75
C GLN A 139 -8.30 -3.26 -4.31
N LEU A 140 -8.75 -4.26 -3.56
CA LEU A 140 -9.07 -4.12 -2.15
C LEU A 140 -8.03 -4.85 -1.30
N GLN A 141 -7.30 -4.10 -0.48
CA GLN A 141 -6.38 -4.68 0.49
C GLN A 141 -7.10 -5.02 1.80
N VAL A 142 -6.82 -6.19 2.37
CA VAL A 142 -7.27 -6.57 3.71
C VAL A 142 -6.05 -6.83 4.60
N HIS A 143 -6.01 -6.17 5.76
CA HIS A 143 -5.04 -6.45 6.80
C HIS A 143 -5.35 -7.81 7.46
N LEU A 144 -4.46 -8.77 7.24
CA LEU A 144 -4.64 -10.15 7.68
C LEU A 144 -3.84 -10.37 8.97
N HIS A 145 -4.51 -10.09 10.09
CA HIS A 145 -4.01 -10.40 11.43
C HIS A 145 -4.22 -11.88 11.78
N VAL A 146 -3.52 -12.33 12.82
CA VAL A 146 -3.53 -13.72 13.30
C VAL A 146 -4.30 -13.85 14.61
N ARG A 147 -4.99 -14.99 14.79
CA ARG A 147 -5.47 -15.45 16.10
C ARG A 147 -4.35 -16.07 16.91
N ALA A 148 -3.50 -16.86 16.26
CA ALA A 148 -2.36 -17.53 16.88
C ALA A 148 -1.23 -17.71 15.87
N GLU A 149 0.01 -17.65 16.35
CA GLU A 149 1.21 -17.97 15.55
C GLU A 149 1.75 -19.39 15.80
N ARG A 150 1.25 -20.07 16.84
CA ARG A 150 1.72 -21.40 17.27
C ARG A 150 0.56 -22.33 17.60
N PRO A 151 0.68 -23.65 17.32
CA PRO A 151 1.82 -24.31 16.67
C PRO A 151 1.94 -24.01 15.17
N ALA A 152 0.93 -23.40 14.57
CA ALA A 152 0.94 -22.90 13.21
C ALA A 152 0.21 -21.55 13.14
N ILE A 153 0.45 -20.79 12.08
CA ILE A 153 -0.24 -19.52 11.84
C ILE A 153 -1.72 -19.76 11.53
N ASP A 154 -2.58 -19.26 12.41
CA ASP A 154 -4.04 -19.19 12.26
C ASP A 154 -4.45 -17.73 12.05
N TYR A 155 -5.04 -17.44 10.89
CA TYR A 155 -5.49 -16.10 10.55
C TYR A 155 -6.87 -15.80 11.16
N LEU A 156 -7.18 -14.51 11.38
CA LEU A 156 -8.50 -14.10 11.86
C LEU A 156 -9.62 -14.52 10.91
N PHE A 157 -9.35 -14.50 9.60
CA PHE A 157 -10.28 -14.95 8.57
C PHE A 157 -10.03 -16.41 8.21
N SER A 158 -11.12 -17.19 8.13
CA SER A 158 -11.08 -18.56 7.62
C SER A 158 -10.86 -18.60 6.11
N ALA A 159 -10.51 -19.77 5.59
CA ALA A 159 -10.37 -20.00 4.15
C ALA A 159 -11.67 -19.67 3.40
N GLU A 160 -12.81 -20.08 3.94
CA GLU A 160 -14.14 -19.86 3.36
C GLU A 160 -14.47 -18.36 3.31
N GLN A 161 -14.12 -17.61 4.36
CA GLN A 161 -14.31 -16.16 4.39
C GLN A 161 -13.46 -15.47 3.33
N ILE A 162 -12.19 -15.87 3.17
CA ILE A 162 -11.29 -15.33 2.13
C ILE A 162 -11.83 -15.64 0.73
N GLN A 163 -12.25 -16.88 0.48
CA GLN A 163 -12.83 -17.29 -0.80
C GLN A 163 -14.14 -16.55 -1.11
N ALA A 164 -15.00 -16.35 -0.11
CA ALA A 164 -16.24 -15.59 -0.26
C ALA A 164 -15.96 -14.12 -0.64
N MET A 165 -14.97 -13.48 0.01
CA MET A 165 -14.51 -12.14 -0.36
C MET A 165 -14.00 -12.11 -1.81
N GLN A 166 -13.12 -13.04 -2.20
CA GLN A 166 -12.61 -13.13 -3.57
C GLN A 166 -13.73 -13.30 -4.59
N ALA A 167 -14.69 -14.20 -4.34
CA ALA A 167 -15.80 -14.46 -5.26
C ALA A 167 -16.68 -13.21 -5.45
N ARG A 168 -16.92 -12.44 -4.38
CA ARG A 168 -17.70 -11.20 -4.46
C ARG A 168 -16.97 -10.10 -5.21
N LEU A 169 -15.68 -9.90 -4.93
CA LEU A 169 -14.85 -8.91 -5.62
C LEU A 169 -14.66 -9.25 -7.11
N ALA A 170 -14.47 -10.52 -7.44
CA ALA A 170 -14.31 -10.98 -8.82
C ALA A 170 -15.53 -10.66 -9.71
N ARG A 171 -16.76 -10.69 -9.16
CA ARG A 171 -17.99 -10.34 -9.90
C ARG A 171 -18.02 -8.89 -10.38
N VAL A 172 -17.28 -8.01 -9.71
CA VAL A 172 -17.19 -6.58 -10.03
C VAL A 172 -15.81 -6.18 -10.58
N GLY A 173 -14.94 -7.16 -10.86
CA GLY A 173 -13.62 -6.93 -11.41
C GLY A 173 -12.63 -6.27 -10.44
N VAL A 174 -12.77 -6.51 -9.14
CA VAL A 174 -11.84 -6.04 -8.11
C VAL A 174 -10.95 -7.18 -7.64
N ASP A 175 -9.65 -6.92 -7.52
CA ASP A 175 -8.68 -7.87 -7.00
C ASP A 175 -8.59 -7.82 -5.46
N LEU A 176 -8.53 -8.99 -4.82
CA LEU A 176 -8.19 -9.08 -3.40
C LEU A 176 -6.67 -9.06 -3.20
N GLN A 177 -6.19 -8.14 -2.37
CA GLN A 177 -4.83 -8.14 -1.84
C GLN A 177 -4.83 -8.42 -0.34
N LEU A 178 -3.89 -9.25 0.12
CA LEU A 178 -3.73 -9.53 1.55
C LEU A 178 -2.43 -8.93 2.09
N ARG A 179 -2.51 -8.34 3.28
CA ARG A 179 -1.34 -7.97 4.10
C ARG A 179 -1.20 -8.93 5.28
N PRO A 180 -0.46 -10.04 5.15
CA PRO A 180 -0.20 -10.91 6.29
C PRO A 180 0.77 -10.24 7.27
N PHE A 181 0.35 -10.04 8.52
CA PHE A 181 1.20 -9.49 9.57
C PHE A 181 2.19 -10.52 10.13
N ALA A 182 1.80 -11.80 10.10
CA ALA A 182 2.68 -12.93 10.35
C ALA A 182 2.52 -13.96 9.22
N MET A 183 3.63 -14.60 8.86
CA MET A 183 3.66 -15.61 7.79
C MET A 183 4.83 -16.57 7.96
N ASP A 184 4.59 -17.79 7.51
CA ASP A 184 5.56 -18.84 7.25
C ASP A 184 5.27 -19.47 5.88
N ALA A 185 6.09 -20.44 5.46
CA ALA A 185 5.94 -21.06 4.14
C ALA A 185 4.59 -21.79 4.01
N ALA A 186 4.13 -22.47 5.07
CA ALA A 186 2.89 -23.23 5.05
C ALA A 186 1.66 -22.30 5.01
N SER A 187 1.70 -21.18 5.73
CA SER A 187 0.61 -20.20 5.76
C SER A 187 0.49 -19.47 4.42
N LEU A 188 1.61 -19.08 3.80
CA LEU A 188 1.59 -18.51 2.45
C LEU A 188 1.15 -19.55 1.42
N ARG A 189 1.54 -20.82 1.56
CA ARG A 189 1.07 -21.88 0.66
C ARG A 189 -0.45 -22.00 0.70
N ARG A 190 -1.06 -22.07 1.89
CA ARG A 190 -2.52 -22.07 2.02
C ARG A 190 -3.16 -20.88 1.32
N LEU A 191 -2.64 -19.66 1.49
CA LEU A 191 -3.19 -18.47 0.80
C LEU A 191 -3.06 -18.55 -0.74
N LEU A 192 -1.94 -19.11 -1.24
CA LEU A 192 -1.76 -19.34 -2.67
C LEU A 192 -2.74 -20.39 -3.23
N ASP A 193 -3.00 -21.46 -2.47
CA ASP A 193 -3.94 -22.53 -2.85
C ASP A 193 -5.38 -22.01 -2.87
N LEU A 194 -5.71 -21.02 -2.03
CA LEU A 194 -6.99 -20.27 -2.11
C LEU A 194 -7.08 -19.33 -3.33
N GLY A 195 -6.02 -19.21 -4.12
CA GLY A 195 -6.01 -18.38 -5.32
C GLY A 195 -5.59 -16.92 -5.09
N VAL A 196 -5.09 -16.57 -3.89
CA VAL A 196 -4.60 -15.20 -3.63
C VAL A 196 -3.31 -14.96 -4.42
N ARG A 197 -3.23 -13.83 -5.13
CA ARG A 197 -2.07 -13.46 -5.96
C ARG A 197 -1.44 -12.12 -5.59
N TRP A 198 -2.18 -11.25 -4.91
CA TRP A 198 -1.70 -9.95 -4.49
C TRP A 198 -1.37 -9.94 -3.00
N PHE A 199 -0.15 -9.55 -2.67
CA PHE A 199 0.31 -9.41 -1.30
C PHE A 199 1.04 -8.08 -1.11
N VAL A 200 1.04 -7.58 0.13
CA VAL A 200 1.89 -6.45 0.55
C VAL A 200 2.64 -6.84 1.82
N SER A 201 3.89 -6.38 1.95
CA SER A 201 4.72 -6.64 3.11
C SER A 201 5.69 -5.50 3.37
N ASP A 202 5.87 -5.14 4.64
CA ASP A 202 6.89 -4.18 5.09
C ASP A 202 8.29 -4.84 5.15
N SER A 203 8.39 -6.15 4.92
CA SER A 203 9.64 -6.91 4.93
C SER A 203 9.82 -7.67 3.60
N PRO A 204 10.03 -6.97 2.47
CA PRO A 204 10.01 -7.56 1.13
C PRO A 204 11.01 -8.70 0.94
N ARG A 205 12.19 -8.63 1.59
CA ARG A 205 13.17 -9.73 1.57
C ARG A 205 12.62 -10.99 2.22
N ARG A 206 12.16 -10.87 3.48
CA ARG A 206 11.56 -11.99 4.22
C ARG A 206 10.36 -12.55 3.45
N PHE A 207 9.49 -11.70 2.93
CA PHE A 207 8.35 -12.12 2.11
C PHE A 207 8.79 -12.93 0.88
N SER A 208 9.76 -12.43 0.12
CA SER A 208 10.28 -13.11 -1.08
C SER A 208 10.89 -14.48 -0.76
N GLU A 209 11.66 -14.58 0.32
CA GLU A 209 12.24 -15.84 0.79
C GLU A 209 11.15 -16.83 1.24
N THR A 210 10.19 -16.39 2.05
CA THR A 210 9.08 -17.23 2.51
C THR A 210 8.19 -17.67 1.34
N LEU A 211 7.93 -16.79 0.36
CA LEU A 211 7.15 -17.11 -0.82
C LEU A 211 7.84 -18.16 -1.70
N ARG A 212 9.18 -18.10 -1.83
CA ARG A 212 9.95 -19.13 -2.55
C ARG A 212 9.79 -20.49 -1.88
N ALA A 213 10.00 -20.56 -0.57
CA ALA A 213 9.80 -21.79 0.20
C ALA A 213 8.35 -22.31 0.12
N ALA A 214 7.35 -21.43 0.16
CA ALA A 214 5.94 -21.81 0.06
C ALA A 214 5.60 -22.51 -1.28
N LYS A 215 6.24 -22.10 -2.38
CA LYS A 215 6.03 -22.68 -3.71
C LYS A 215 6.62 -24.10 -3.85
N GLU A 216 7.57 -24.47 -2.99
CA GLU A 216 8.20 -25.80 -2.97
C GLU A 216 7.39 -26.83 -2.18
N LEU A 217 6.45 -26.39 -1.34
CA LEU A 217 5.56 -27.27 -0.59
C LEU A 217 4.57 -28.01 -1.53
N PRO A 218 3.94 -29.12 -1.10
CA PRO A 218 2.79 -29.68 -1.81
C PRO A 218 1.56 -28.77 -1.69
N HIS A 219 0.59 -28.94 -2.61
CA HIS A 219 -0.71 -28.27 -2.48
C HIS A 219 -1.44 -28.86 -1.29
N VAL A 220 -2.13 -28.00 -0.54
CA VAL A 220 -2.91 -28.37 0.65
C VAL A 220 -4.38 -28.51 0.28
#